data_AF-A0A448MUF5-F1
#
_entry.id   AF-A0A448MUF5-F1
#
_cell.length_a   1.000
_cell.length_b   1.000
_cell.length_c   1.000
_cell.angle_alpha   90.00
_cell.angle_beta   90.00
_cell.angle_gamma   90.00
#
_symmetry.space_group_name_H-M   'P 1'
#
loop_
_entity.id
_entity.type
_entity.pdbx_description
1 polymer ?
#
loop_
_entity_poly.entity_id
_entity_poly.type
_entity_poly.pdbx_seq_one_letter_code
_entity_poly.pdbx_strand_id
1 'polypeptide(L)'
;MQLWDKAKLKQHLGSDIYVGGLYDSNSGHLHPFNYCLGLAKACLDLGVQIFEQSPVVDLIEKSGCIEVKTDQSAVISQDVILATNAYIDALPKSIHRGINRKIMPVESFIIATEPLSQTVADSVINNGMSVCDNNLLLDYYRLSADNRLLFGSDSSSEKDMVAVMRQNMLHVSPN
;
A
#
# COMPACT_ATOMS: atom_id res chain seq x y z
N MET A 1 10.36 -10.74 -17.88
CA MET A 1 9.31 -10.09 -18.70
C MET A 1 9.01 -10.84 -19.99
N GLN A 2 7.74 -11.13 -20.26
CA GLN A 2 7.21 -11.76 -21.47
C GLN A 2 5.96 -11.00 -21.92
N LEU A 3 5.83 -10.72 -23.22
CA LEU A 3 4.59 -10.20 -23.77
C LEU A 3 3.62 -11.37 -24.01
N TRP A 4 2.42 -11.28 -23.45
CA TRP A 4 1.33 -12.21 -23.65
C TRP A 4 0.25 -11.56 -24.49
N ASP A 5 -0.18 -12.23 -25.55
CA ASP A 5 -1.37 -11.84 -26.29
C ASP A 5 -2.64 -12.16 -25.47
N LYS A 6 -3.81 -11.74 -25.97
CA LYS A 6 -5.09 -12.00 -25.32
C LYS A 6 -5.33 -13.48 -25.04
N ALA A 7 -4.98 -14.36 -25.98
CA ALA A 7 -5.24 -15.78 -25.86
C ALA A 7 -4.41 -16.41 -24.74
N LYS A 8 -3.13 -16.04 -24.63
CA LYS A 8 -2.24 -16.50 -23.57
C LYS A 8 -2.61 -15.90 -22.21
N LEU A 9 -2.98 -14.61 -22.16
CA LEU A 9 -3.43 -13.98 -20.92
C LEU A 9 -4.69 -14.66 -20.36
N LYS A 10 -5.67 -14.98 -21.22
CA LYS A 10 -6.93 -15.63 -20.83
C LYS A 10 -6.74 -17.05 -20.27
N GLN A 11 -5.59 -17.69 -20.48
CA GLN A 11 -5.26 -18.96 -19.83
C GLN A 11 -4.97 -18.80 -18.32
N HIS A 12 -4.66 -17.58 -17.87
CA HIS A 12 -4.26 -17.30 -16.49
C HIS A 12 -5.19 -16.32 -15.76
N LEU A 13 -5.87 -15.46 -16.50
CA LEU A 13 -6.71 -14.38 -15.99
C LEU A 13 -8.15 -14.53 -16.50
N GLY A 14 -9.10 -14.59 -15.58
CA GLY A 14 -10.54 -14.73 -15.86
C GLY A 14 -11.24 -13.52 -16.44
N SER A 15 -10.50 -12.52 -16.92
CA SER A 15 -11.06 -11.26 -17.40
C SER A 15 -10.97 -11.14 -18.92
N ASP A 16 -12.05 -10.70 -19.55
CA ASP A 16 -12.17 -10.55 -21.01
C ASP A 16 -11.86 -9.15 -21.54
N ILE A 17 -11.68 -8.17 -20.64
CA ILE A 17 -11.51 -6.75 -21.00
C ILE A 17 -10.11 -6.46 -21.56
N TYR A 18 -9.12 -7.28 -21.21
CA TYR A 18 -7.73 -7.06 -21.61
C TYR A 18 -7.44 -7.60 -23.02
N VAL A 19 -6.57 -6.89 -23.75
CA VAL A 19 -6.10 -7.26 -25.09
C VAL A 19 -4.78 -8.03 -25.09
N GLY A 20 -4.13 -8.13 -23.94
CA GLY A 20 -2.82 -8.72 -23.72
C GLY A 20 -2.19 -8.16 -22.44
N GLY A 21 -0.97 -8.56 -22.11
CA GLY A 21 -0.27 -8.10 -20.92
C GLY A 21 1.23 -8.34 -20.96
N LEU A 22 1.97 -7.57 -20.16
CA LEU A 22 3.39 -7.79 -19.92
C LEU A 22 3.55 -8.57 -18.62
N TYR A 23 3.79 -9.87 -18.71
CA TYR A 23 4.00 -10.71 -17.54
C TYR A 23 5.46 -10.67 -17.09
N ASP A 24 5.70 -10.36 -15.82
CA ASP A 24 7.02 -10.39 -15.23
C ASP A 24 7.13 -11.38 -14.07
N SER A 25 7.78 -12.52 -14.33
CA SER A 25 8.03 -13.57 -13.32
C SER A 25 9.01 -13.17 -12.22
N ASN A 26 9.72 -12.05 -12.36
CA ASN A 26 10.63 -11.53 -11.34
C ASN A 26 9.95 -10.54 -10.40
N SER A 27 8.71 -10.14 -10.70
CA SER A 27 7.89 -9.29 -9.86
C SER A 27 7.10 -10.14 -8.86
N GLY A 28 6.56 -9.49 -7.83
CA GLY A 28 5.74 -10.15 -6.82
C GLY A 28 4.95 -9.16 -5.99
N HIS A 29 4.07 -9.70 -5.17
CA HIS A 29 3.33 -8.96 -4.15
C HIS A 29 3.57 -9.59 -2.78
N LEU A 30 3.28 -8.83 -1.73
CA LEU A 30 3.45 -9.27 -0.36
C LEU A 30 2.31 -8.76 0.51
N HIS A 31 2.26 -9.23 1.74
CA HIS A 31 1.38 -8.68 2.77
C HIS A 31 2.09 -7.52 3.49
N PRO A 32 1.81 -6.24 3.18
CA PRO A 32 2.63 -5.12 3.62
C PRO A 32 2.63 -4.95 5.14
N PHE A 33 1.50 -5.20 5.79
CA PHE A 33 1.43 -5.12 7.25
C PHE A 33 2.27 -6.20 7.94
N ASN A 34 2.15 -7.47 7.55
CA ASN A 34 3.02 -8.54 8.07
C ASN A 34 4.51 -8.28 7.78
N TYR A 35 4.84 -7.72 6.62
CA TYR A 35 6.21 -7.31 6.33
C TYR A 35 6.71 -6.21 7.28
N CYS A 36 5.89 -5.18 7.55
CA CYS A 36 6.18 -4.15 8.53
C CYS A 36 6.39 -4.73 9.94
N LEU A 37 5.51 -5.63 10.38
CA LEU A 37 5.66 -6.33 11.66
C LEU A 37 6.94 -7.16 11.73
N GLY A 38 7.29 -7.85 10.65
CA GLY A 38 8.55 -8.60 10.54
C GLY A 38 9.78 -7.70 10.65
N LEU A 39 9.78 -6.54 10.00
CA LEU A 39 10.84 -5.54 10.12
C LEU A 39 10.93 -4.97 11.54
N ALA A 40 9.79 -4.61 12.15
CA ALA A 40 9.76 -4.12 13.52
C ALA A 40 10.33 -5.15 14.50
N LYS A 41 9.95 -6.43 14.33
CA LYS A 41 10.51 -7.53 15.11
C LYS A 41 12.03 -7.64 14.92
N ALA A 42 12.54 -7.59 13.68
CA ALA A 42 13.97 -7.67 13.42
C ALA A 42 14.74 -6.50 14.07
N CYS A 43 14.17 -5.29 14.06
CA CYS A 43 14.74 -4.13 14.76
C CYS A 43 14.81 -4.35 16.28
N LEU A 44 13.72 -4.84 16.89
CA LEU A 44 13.67 -5.15 18.32
C LEU A 44 14.69 -6.23 18.70
N ASP A 45 14.82 -7.28 17.87
CA ASP A 45 15.79 -8.36 18.06
C ASP A 45 17.25 -7.85 17.98
N LEU A 46 17.49 -6.71 17.31
CA LEU A 46 18.77 -5.99 17.26
C LEU A 46 18.95 -4.93 18.37
N GLY A 47 17.98 -4.80 19.28
CA GLY A 47 18.02 -3.86 20.41
C GLY A 47 17.52 -2.44 20.11
N VAL A 48 16.91 -2.21 18.95
CA VAL A 48 16.22 -0.94 18.67
C VAL A 48 15.02 -0.80 19.60
N GLN A 49 14.78 0.39 20.12
CA GLN A 49 13.61 0.70 20.94
C GLN A 49 12.53 1.35 20.08
N ILE A 50 11.30 0.85 20.15
CA ILE A 50 10.13 1.38 19.45
C ILE A 50 9.18 1.97 20.49
N PHE A 51 8.82 3.24 20.30
CA PHE A 51 7.87 3.94 21.15
C PHE A 51 6.64 4.31 20.32
N GLU A 52 5.55 3.56 20.51
CA GLU A 52 4.27 3.85 19.87
C GLU A 52 3.48 4.89 20.66
N GLN A 53 2.44 5.47 20.06
CA GLN A 53 1.55 6.46 20.71
C GLN A 53 2.31 7.64 21.37
N SER A 54 3.48 7.96 20.82
CA SER A 54 4.42 8.94 21.35
C SER A 54 4.68 10.03 20.31
N PRO A 55 3.68 10.87 19.98
CA PRO A 55 3.82 11.87 18.93
C PRO A 55 4.94 12.87 19.27
N VAL A 56 5.79 13.14 18.28
CA VAL A 56 6.85 14.14 18.42
C VAL A 56 6.25 15.52 18.22
N VAL A 57 6.44 16.39 19.21
CA VAL A 57 5.88 17.74 19.25
C VAL A 57 6.94 18.84 19.10
N ASP A 58 8.21 18.53 19.32
CA ASP A 58 9.29 19.49 19.07
C ASP A 58 10.65 18.80 18.81
N LEU A 59 11.55 19.51 18.12
CA LEU A 59 12.94 19.14 17.93
C LEU A 59 13.83 20.31 18.36
N ILE A 60 14.60 20.14 19.44
CA ILE A 60 15.44 21.19 19.99
C ILE A 60 16.92 20.85 19.80
N GLU A 61 17.61 21.62 18.98
CA GLU A 61 19.07 21.51 18.80
C GLU A 61 19.79 22.09 20.04
N LYS A 62 20.61 21.28 20.71
CA LYS A 62 21.42 21.66 21.87
C LYS A 62 22.82 21.06 21.79
N SER A 63 23.84 21.91 21.78
CA SER A 63 25.25 21.50 21.95
C SER A 63 25.68 20.31 21.07
N GLY A 64 25.26 20.28 19.80
CA GLY A 64 25.62 19.22 18.85
C GLY A 64 24.76 17.95 18.94
N CYS A 65 23.69 17.96 19.72
CA CYS A 65 22.67 16.91 19.75
C CYS A 65 21.27 17.52 19.51
N ILE A 66 20.29 16.66 19.25
CA ILE A 66 18.89 17.00 19.04
C ILE A 66 18.08 16.33 20.15
N GLU A 67 17.35 17.14 20.92
CA GLU A 67 16.35 16.67 21.87
C GLU A 67 15.02 16.53 21.14
N VAL A 68 14.57 15.28 20.95
CA VAL A 68 13.28 14.93 20.34
C VAL A 68 12.24 14.85 21.44
N LYS A 69 11.28 15.78 21.44
CA LYS A 69 10.30 15.90 22.52
C LYS A 69 8.95 15.31 22.15
N THR A 70 8.35 14.63 23.11
CA THR A 70 6.93 14.26 23.14
C THR A 70 6.23 15.10 24.22
N ASP A 71 4.91 14.94 24.36
CA ASP A 71 4.14 15.63 25.41
C ASP A 71 4.61 15.28 26.84
N GLN A 72 5.18 14.09 27.02
CA GLN A 72 5.50 13.55 28.35
C GLN A 72 6.99 13.32 28.60
N SER A 73 7.81 13.28 27.55
CA SER A 73 9.20 12.83 27.65
C SER A 73 10.07 13.37 26.52
N ALA A 74 11.37 13.07 26.56
CA ALA A 74 12.28 13.37 25.47
C ALA A 74 13.33 12.27 25.32
N VAL A 75 13.84 12.12 24.09
CA VAL A 75 15.03 11.33 23.78
C VAL A 75 16.09 12.23 23.14
N ILE A 76 17.36 11.93 23.39
CA ILE A 76 18.49 12.68 22.81
C ILE A 76 19.10 11.84 21.70
N SER A 77 19.26 12.44 20.53
CA SER A 77 19.95 11.82 19.39
C SER A 77 20.95 12.79 18.75
N GLN A 78 21.90 12.28 17.98
CA GLN A 78 22.78 13.11 17.14
C GLN A 78 22.10 13.46 15.82
N ASP A 79 21.38 12.49 15.26
CA ASP A 79 20.66 12.59 14.00
C ASP A 79 19.17 12.31 14.18
N VAL A 80 18.35 12.92 13.33
CA VAL A 80 16.90 12.68 13.26
C VAL A 80 16.49 12.48 11.80
N ILE A 81 15.73 11.43 11.54
CA ILE A 81 15.14 11.14 10.23
C ILE A 81 13.62 11.29 10.34
N LEU A 82 13.04 12.15 9.51
CA LEU A 82 11.58 12.27 9.39
C LEU A 82 11.06 11.22 8.39
N ALA A 83 10.44 10.16 8.90
CA ALA A 83 9.91 9.04 8.12
C ALA A 83 8.37 8.94 8.21
N THR A 84 7.67 10.07 8.11
CA THR A 84 6.20 10.17 8.34
C THR A 84 5.34 10.04 7.08
N ASN A 85 5.95 9.68 5.94
CA ASN A 85 5.28 9.49 4.64
C ASN A 85 4.43 10.73 4.25
N ALA A 86 3.28 10.53 3.61
CA ALA A 86 2.35 11.60 3.22
C ALA A 86 1.72 12.36 4.42
N TYR A 87 1.90 11.85 5.64
CA TYR A 87 1.30 12.39 6.86
C TYR A 87 2.22 13.37 7.60
N ILE A 88 3.27 13.89 6.94
CA ILE A 88 4.21 14.83 7.56
C ILE A 88 3.53 16.10 8.08
N ASP A 89 2.36 16.45 7.54
CA ASP A 89 1.53 17.57 8.00
C ASP A 89 0.94 17.39 9.40
N ALA A 90 0.94 16.17 9.94
CA ALA A 90 0.58 15.93 11.33
C ALA A 90 1.66 16.43 12.30
N LEU A 91 2.90 16.64 11.83
CA LEU A 91 3.96 17.24 12.64
C LEU A 91 3.81 18.77 12.70
N PRO A 92 4.25 19.42 13.78
CA PRO A 92 4.34 20.88 13.82
C PRO A 92 5.22 21.48 12.71
N LYS A 93 4.85 22.68 12.26
CA LYS A 93 5.57 23.41 11.20
C LYS A 93 7.04 23.69 11.53
N SER A 94 7.38 23.83 12.81
CA SER A 94 8.76 23.94 13.30
C SER A 94 9.61 22.72 12.94
N ILE A 95 8.99 21.54 12.88
CA ILE A 95 9.64 20.26 12.59
C ILE A 95 9.72 20.01 11.09
N HIS A 96 8.58 20.02 10.38
CA HIS A 96 8.58 19.67 8.97
C HIS A 96 9.12 20.78 8.06
N ARG A 97 9.29 22.02 8.56
CA ARG A 97 9.91 23.17 7.86
C ARG A 97 9.41 23.38 6.42
N GLY A 98 8.13 23.10 6.16
CA GLY A 98 7.50 23.26 4.84
C GLY A 98 7.70 22.10 3.85
N ILE A 99 8.27 20.96 4.27
CA ILE A 99 8.43 19.75 3.43
C ILE A 99 7.09 19.26 2.87
N ASN A 100 6.02 19.38 3.65
CA ASN A 100 4.66 19.05 3.23
C ASN A 100 4.24 19.67 1.90
N ARG A 101 4.71 20.87 1.55
CA ARG A 101 4.40 21.52 0.27
C ARG A 101 4.97 20.78 -0.95
N LYS A 102 5.88 19.84 -0.74
CA LYS A 102 6.47 18.97 -1.76
C LYS A 102 5.78 17.61 -1.82
N ILE A 103 4.77 17.38 -1.01
CA ILE A 103 4.04 16.12 -0.90
C ILE A 103 2.60 16.38 -1.33
N MET A 104 2.12 15.58 -2.27
CA MET A 104 0.73 15.56 -2.68
C MET A 104 0.12 14.26 -2.15
N PRO A 105 -0.68 14.30 -1.07
CA PRO A 105 -1.38 13.11 -0.59
C PRO A 105 -2.36 12.63 -1.67
N VAL A 106 -2.29 11.35 -1.99
CA VAL A 106 -3.24 10.69 -2.89
C VAL A 106 -3.96 9.63 -2.09
N GLU A 107 -5.27 9.75 -2.00
CA GLU A 107 -6.11 8.72 -1.39
C GLU A 107 -6.28 7.58 -2.39
N SER A 108 -6.12 6.35 -1.93
CA SER A 108 -6.41 5.16 -2.73
C SER A 108 -7.27 4.22 -1.90
N PHE A 109 -8.24 3.60 -2.56
CA PHE A 109 -9.20 2.71 -1.94
C PHE A 109 -8.95 1.27 -2.40
N ILE A 110 -9.03 0.35 -1.46
CA ILE A 110 -8.99 -1.09 -1.72
C ILE A 110 -10.23 -1.69 -1.06
N ILE A 111 -10.98 -2.48 -1.82
CA ILE A 111 -12.02 -3.36 -1.30
C ILE A 111 -11.52 -4.81 -1.26
N ALA A 112 -12.13 -5.61 -0.41
CA ALA A 112 -11.88 -7.05 -0.33
C ALA A 112 -13.19 -7.80 -0.37
N THR A 113 -13.23 -8.89 -1.13
CA THR A 113 -14.36 -9.83 -1.08
C THR A 113 -14.34 -10.64 0.22
N GLU A 114 -15.41 -11.39 0.46
CA GLU A 114 -15.32 -12.58 1.30
C GLU A 114 -14.33 -13.60 0.69
N PRO A 115 -13.80 -14.54 1.49
CA PRO A 115 -12.94 -15.60 0.97
C PRO A 115 -13.68 -16.37 -0.13
N LEU A 116 -13.09 -16.40 -1.32
CA LEU A 116 -13.62 -17.15 -2.44
C LEU A 116 -13.27 -18.63 -2.26
N SER A 117 -14.15 -19.52 -2.74
CA SER A 117 -13.77 -20.92 -2.89
C SER A 117 -12.57 -21.03 -3.84
N GLN A 118 -11.73 -22.06 -3.68
CA GLN A 118 -10.55 -22.23 -4.54
C GLN A 118 -10.91 -22.24 -6.03
N THR A 119 -11.99 -22.92 -6.40
CA THR A 119 -12.48 -22.98 -7.79
C THR A 119 -12.80 -21.59 -8.35
N VAL A 120 -13.41 -20.72 -7.55
CA VAL A 120 -13.72 -19.34 -7.98
C VAL A 120 -12.44 -18.51 -8.02
N ALA A 121 -11.57 -18.62 -7.02
CA ALA A 121 -10.29 -17.92 -7.00
C ALA A 121 -9.42 -18.26 -8.23
N ASP A 122 -9.28 -19.54 -8.57
CA ASP A 122 -8.55 -20.01 -9.76
C ASP A 122 -9.21 -19.54 -11.06
N SER A 123 -10.53 -19.33 -11.08
CA SER A 123 -11.20 -18.76 -12.24
C SER A 123 -10.86 -17.27 -12.43
N VAL A 124 -10.51 -16.55 -11.36
CA VAL A 124 -10.09 -15.14 -11.41
C VAL A 124 -8.62 -15.04 -11.79
N ILE A 125 -7.71 -15.63 -11.00
CA ILE A 125 -6.27 -15.67 -11.25
C ILE A 125 -5.72 -17.03 -10.80
N ASN A 126 -5.25 -17.87 -11.73
CA ASN A 126 -4.81 -19.24 -11.42
C ASN A 126 -3.31 -19.43 -11.13
N ASN A 127 -2.50 -18.39 -11.31
CA ASN A 127 -1.05 -18.48 -11.18
C ASN A 127 -0.49 -17.59 -10.05
N GLY A 128 -1.37 -17.03 -9.23
CA GLY A 128 -1.00 -16.20 -8.07
C GLY A 128 -0.40 -14.82 -8.41
N MET A 129 -0.41 -14.39 -9.67
CA MET A 129 0.08 -13.07 -10.06
C MET A 129 -0.79 -11.94 -9.49
N SER A 130 -0.23 -10.74 -9.39
CA SER A 130 -1.02 -9.51 -9.29
C SER A 130 -1.23 -8.92 -10.68
N VAL A 131 -2.35 -8.23 -10.87
CA VAL A 131 -2.69 -7.56 -12.12
C VAL A 131 -2.75 -6.06 -11.86
N CYS A 132 -2.22 -5.27 -12.79
CA CYS A 132 -2.46 -3.84 -12.88
C CYS A 132 -2.63 -3.48 -14.36
N ASP A 133 -3.52 -2.55 -14.66
CA ASP A 133 -3.69 -2.05 -16.03
C ASP A 133 -2.87 -0.77 -16.28
N ASN A 134 -3.01 -0.22 -17.49
CA ASN A 134 -2.37 1.05 -17.89
C ASN A 134 -3.39 2.18 -18.05
N ASN A 135 -4.57 2.07 -17.44
CA ASN A 135 -5.57 3.13 -17.51
C ASN A 135 -5.11 4.35 -16.70
N LEU A 136 -5.69 5.52 -16.99
CA LEU A 136 -5.39 6.74 -16.23
C LEU A 136 -5.81 6.59 -14.75
N LEU A 137 -6.90 5.86 -14.53
CA LEU A 137 -7.36 5.40 -13.23
C LEU A 137 -7.09 3.90 -13.20
N LEU A 138 -6.00 3.51 -12.52
CA LEU A 138 -5.50 2.15 -12.60
C LEU A 138 -6.36 1.20 -11.79
N ASP A 139 -6.81 0.12 -12.41
CA ASP A 139 -7.28 -1.06 -11.68
C ASP A 139 -6.09 -1.94 -11.33
N TYR A 140 -5.98 -2.31 -10.05
CA TYR A 140 -4.96 -3.22 -9.56
C TYR A 140 -5.53 -4.21 -8.54
N TYR A 141 -5.24 -5.49 -8.73
CA TYR A 141 -5.86 -6.52 -7.92
C TYR A 141 -5.03 -7.79 -7.82
N ARG A 142 -5.31 -8.57 -6.78
CA ARG A 142 -4.71 -9.86 -6.50
C ARG A 142 -5.56 -10.67 -5.55
N LEU A 143 -5.29 -11.97 -5.46
CA LEU A 143 -5.83 -12.80 -4.39
C LEU A 143 -4.96 -12.69 -3.13
N SER A 144 -5.61 -12.60 -1.97
CA SER A 144 -4.95 -12.78 -0.66
C SER A 144 -4.63 -14.27 -0.42
N ALA A 145 -3.87 -14.56 0.64
CA ALA A 145 -3.53 -15.93 1.02
C ALA A 145 -4.75 -16.78 1.41
N ASP A 146 -5.86 -16.15 1.80
CA ASP A 146 -7.15 -16.79 2.10
C ASP A 146 -8.17 -16.62 0.95
N ASN A 147 -7.71 -16.40 -0.29
CA ASN A 147 -8.54 -16.32 -1.50
C ASN A 147 -9.56 -15.18 -1.54
N ARG A 148 -9.30 -14.05 -0.87
CA ARG A 148 -10.09 -12.82 -1.10
C ARG A 148 -9.54 -12.11 -2.31
N LEU A 149 -10.42 -11.63 -3.19
CA LEU A 149 -10.01 -10.68 -4.21
C LEU A 149 -9.84 -9.31 -3.55
N LEU A 150 -8.58 -8.87 -3.47
CA LEU A 150 -8.22 -7.51 -3.10
C LEU A 150 -8.21 -6.67 -4.37
N PHE A 151 -9.07 -5.67 -4.44
CA PHE A 151 -9.26 -4.84 -5.64
C PHE A 151 -9.13 -3.37 -5.28
N GLY A 152 -8.14 -2.72 -5.88
CA GLY A 152 -7.93 -1.28 -5.82
C GLY A 152 -8.16 -0.64 -7.19
N SER A 153 -8.66 0.59 -7.17
CA SER A 153 -9.06 1.35 -8.35
C SER A 153 -9.01 2.84 -8.01
N ASP A 154 -9.61 3.65 -8.88
CA ASP A 154 -9.83 5.09 -8.84
C ASP A 154 -9.72 5.76 -7.45
N SER A 155 -9.15 6.96 -7.46
CA SER A 155 -9.23 7.93 -6.38
C SER A 155 -10.34 8.93 -6.74
N SER A 156 -11.56 8.72 -6.25
CA SER A 156 -12.67 9.63 -6.49
C SER A 156 -13.02 10.43 -5.22
N SER A 157 -13.55 11.64 -5.41
CA SER A 157 -14.12 12.45 -4.32
C SER A 157 -15.59 12.10 -4.03
N GLU A 158 -16.12 11.03 -4.65
CA GLU A 158 -17.48 10.58 -4.43
C GLU A 158 -17.68 10.03 -3.01
N LYS A 159 -18.89 10.24 -2.47
CA LYS A 159 -19.21 9.89 -1.08
C LYS A 159 -19.40 8.39 -0.85
N ASP A 160 -19.60 7.60 -1.91
CA ASP A 160 -19.82 6.14 -1.81
C ASP A 160 -18.79 5.35 -2.63
N MET A 161 -17.54 5.42 -2.16
CA MET A 161 -16.44 4.67 -2.78
C MET A 161 -16.66 3.16 -2.77
N VAL A 162 -17.46 2.62 -1.85
CA VAL A 162 -17.74 1.17 -1.83
C VAL A 162 -18.53 0.76 -3.07
N ALA A 163 -19.58 1.51 -3.41
CA ALA A 163 -20.37 1.25 -4.60
C ALA A 163 -19.54 1.40 -5.90
N VAL A 164 -18.75 2.48 -6.01
CA VAL A 164 -17.86 2.73 -7.16
C VAL A 164 -16.85 1.59 -7.32
N MET A 165 -16.14 1.26 -6.25
CA MET A 165 -15.13 0.20 -6.24
C MET A 165 -15.73 -1.16 -6.62
N ARG A 166 -16.94 -1.46 -6.14
CA ARG A 166 -17.64 -2.70 -6.49
C ARG A 166 -18.02 -2.73 -7.97
N GLN A 167 -18.50 -1.63 -8.52
CA GLN A 167 -18.83 -1.54 -9.94
C GLN A 167 -17.59 -1.75 -10.83
N ASN A 168 -16.47 -1.12 -10.48
CA ASN A 168 -15.20 -1.31 -11.21
C ASN A 168 -14.71 -2.76 -11.11
N MET A 169 -14.75 -3.35 -9.91
CA MET A 169 -14.40 -4.75 -9.71
C MET A 169 -15.24 -5.69 -10.57
N LEU A 170 -16.57 -5.49 -10.62
CA LEU A 170 -17.48 -6.31 -11.43
C LEU A 170 -17.32 -6.08 -12.94
N HIS A 171 -16.82 -4.91 -13.36
CA HIS A 171 -16.45 -4.69 -14.75
C HIS A 171 -15.24 -5.55 -15.16
N VAL A 172 -14.24 -5.66 -14.27
CA VAL A 172 -13.03 -6.47 -14.50
C VAL A 172 -13.29 -7.97 -14.34
N SER A 173 -14.04 -8.35 -13.31
CA SER A 173 -14.36 -9.74 -12.95
C SER A 173 -15.87 -9.89 -12.70
N PRO A 174 -16.67 -10.09 -13.75
CA PRO A 174 -18.13 -10.10 -13.65
C PRO A 174 -18.73 -11.36 -13.00
N ASN A 175 -17.93 -12.38 -12.73
CA ASN A 175 -18.36 -13.66 -12.16
C ASN A 175 -17.73 -13.90 -10.78
#